data_AF-A0AA35WDZ9-F1
#
_entry.id   AF-A0AA35WDZ9-F1
#
_cell.length_a   1.000
_cell.length_b   1.000
_cell.length_c   1.000
_cell.angle_alpha   90.00
_cell.angle_beta   90.00
_cell.angle_gamma   90.00
#
_symmetry.space_group_name_H-M   'P 1'
#
loop_
_entity.id
_entity.type
_entity.pdbx_description
1 polymer ?
#
loop_
_entity_poly.entity_id
_entity_poly.type
_entity_poly.pdbx_seq_one_letter_code
_entity_poly.pdbx_strand_id
1 'polypeptide(L)'
;MSGGVDSSVAALLLKQEGYDVVGVTMRLWSVEDEAAAPLNKRCCSVEDVQDAAVCVTPSAQRHYYINFEREFQQHVIDYFVREYDRGRTPHPCLACNDKIKFDFLLRRAMFMDADYIATGHYARIRRTVSAHTCSKAQTQRLLLPVGEYPKSDIRRIAADAGLPVADKPDSQEICFIPDGDYRKFVGERVMPKPGDLVDTEGKVLGRHPGIQFFTIGQRKGLGLQGNTGSPMYVTSIDADANRVVLGRNEDLMRRELWASRLNYISGEPPDTPIEITAKIRYKANEEPATLTPHGDWAELRFHEPQRAVTPGQAVTFYQGEEIIGGGIIELEAPIPAETELWERDGWGERLGIAENRNGYRFTAEQAANLPEFSLDDLMDYYRSVRVELFEFIDSMSEDDLANLPNPRRPEFPVGDTLKHIIVEESQHVAATSREIDAVGIVEATRVAMARAIDALPIRPQYLLLDALLLPDVGLPQRAIVKGDAKCLSIAAASIVAKVTRDAMMRDADTAYPGYGFAQHKGYATQQHRDALEQLGPCDIHRFTFAPVRRLAEADA
;
A
#
# COMPACT_ATOMS: atom_id res chain seq x y z
N MET A 1 -23.11 -4.98 16.73
CA MET A 1 -23.36 -6.03 17.73
C MET A 1 -22.90 -7.36 17.18
N SER A 2 -21.91 -7.97 17.82
CA SER A 2 -21.27 -9.21 17.33
C SER A 2 -21.83 -10.47 17.98
N GLY A 3 -22.92 -10.36 18.76
CA GLY A 3 -23.43 -11.46 19.59
C GLY A 3 -22.58 -11.76 20.83
N GLY A 4 -21.59 -10.91 21.13
CA GLY A 4 -20.75 -10.99 22.32
C GLY A 4 -21.15 -10.01 23.42
N VAL A 5 -20.78 -10.33 24.65
CA VAL A 5 -21.15 -9.59 25.88
C VAL A 5 -20.84 -8.10 25.79
N ASP A 6 -19.67 -7.72 25.27
CA ASP A 6 -19.23 -6.32 25.24
C ASP A 6 -20.14 -5.45 24.38
N SER A 7 -20.53 -5.94 23.20
CA SER A 7 -21.39 -5.19 22.30
C SER A 7 -22.84 -5.11 22.78
N SER A 8 -23.31 -6.10 23.54
CA SER A 8 -24.64 -6.10 24.14
C SER A 8 -24.71 -5.15 25.33
N VAL A 9 -23.68 -5.15 26.19
CA VAL A 9 -23.61 -4.20 27.31
C VAL A 9 -23.41 -2.78 26.81
N ALA A 10 -22.62 -2.55 25.76
CA ALA A 10 -22.50 -1.22 25.15
C ALA A 10 -23.86 -0.65 24.72
N ALA A 11 -24.70 -1.47 24.08
CA ALA A 11 -26.05 -1.06 23.66
C ALA A 11 -26.97 -0.79 24.87
N LEU A 12 -26.89 -1.62 25.91
CA LEU A 12 -27.64 -1.43 27.16
C LEU A 12 -27.28 -0.13 27.87
N LEU A 13 -25.98 0.16 28.01
CA LEU A 13 -25.49 1.37 28.68
C LEU A 13 -25.98 2.63 27.96
N LEU A 14 -25.86 2.69 26.63
CA LEU A 14 -26.37 3.82 25.85
C LEU A 14 -27.88 3.98 25.96
N LYS A 15 -28.62 2.89 26.06
CA LYS A 15 -30.06 2.98 26.28
C LYS A 15 -30.38 3.56 27.66
N GLN A 16 -29.65 3.16 28.70
CA GLN A 16 -29.80 3.71 30.05
C GLN A 16 -29.44 5.19 30.13
N GLU A 17 -28.51 5.65 29.29
CA GLU A 17 -28.17 7.07 29.12
C GLU A 17 -29.21 7.86 28.31
N GLY A 18 -30.23 7.19 27.74
CA GLY A 18 -31.35 7.82 27.05
C GLY A 18 -31.22 7.94 25.53
N TYR A 19 -30.20 7.33 24.91
CA TYR A 19 -30.05 7.33 23.46
C TYR A 19 -31.15 6.48 22.76
N ASP A 20 -31.51 6.86 21.53
CA ASP A 20 -32.27 5.98 20.62
C ASP A 20 -31.31 4.98 19.97
N VAL A 21 -31.23 3.78 20.56
CA VAL A 21 -30.27 2.76 20.16
C VAL A 21 -30.86 1.85 19.08
N VAL A 22 -30.12 1.72 17.98
CA VAL A 22 -30.39 0.77 16.90
C VAL A 22 -29.28 -0.28 16.86
N GLY A 23 -29.66 -1.56 16.97
CA GLY A 23 -28.73 -2.68 16.86
C GLY A 23 -28.36 -2.93 15.40
N VAL A 24 -27.07 -3.16 15.11
CA VAL A 24 -26.61 -3.60 13.78
C VAL A 24 -25.71 -4.80 13.92
N THR A 25 -26.04 -5.91 13.26
CA THR A 25 -25.14 -7.06 13.10
C THR A 25 -24.62 -7.11 11.67
N MET A 26 -23.30 -7.25 11.53
CA MET A 26 -22.63 -7.36 10.24
C MET A 26 -22.40 -8.83 9.91
N ARG A 27 -22.84 -9.25 8.72
CA ARG A 27 -22.40 -10.52 8.12
C ARG A 27 -21.09 -10.26 7.39
N LEU A 28 -20.01 -10.86 7.87
CA LEU A 28 -18.68 -10.63 7.31
C LEU A 28 -18.16 -11.84 6.53
N TRP A 29 -18.56 -13.04 6.91
CA TRP A 29 -18.04 -14.26 6.33
C TRP A 29 -19.04 -15.41 6.49
N SER A 30 -19.24 -16.18 5.42
CA SER A 30 -19.92 -17.48 5.47
C SER A 30 -19.08 -18.54 4.81
N VAL A 31 -18.88 -19.67 5.48
CA VAL A 31 -18.27 -20.86 4.88
C VAL A 31 -19.40 -21.67 4.23
N GLU A 32 -19.25 -22.03 2.94
CA GLU A 32 -20.23 -22.79 2.17
C GLU A 32 -20.35 -24.28 2.59
N ASP A 33 -19.52 -24.73 3.53
CA ASP A 33 -19.39 -26.15 3.88
C ASP A 33 -20.37 -26.55 5.00
N GLU A 34 -21.43 -27.30 4.63
CA GLU A 34 -22.45 -27.83 5.55
C GLU A 34 -21.84 -28.68 6.68
N ALA A 35 -20.65 -29.27 6.47
CA ALA A 35 -19.92 -30.04 7.48
C ALA A 35 -19.25 -29.17 8.57
N ALA A 36 -19.04 -27.87 8.31
CA ALA A 36 -18.42 -26.92 9.24
C ALA A 36 -19.45 -26.16 10.11
N ALA A 37 -20.75 -26.41 9.93
CA ALA A 37 -21.83 -25.79 10.68
C ALA A 37 -21.67 -25.83 12.23
N PRO A 38 -21.12 -26.90 12.86
CA PRO A 38 -20.91 -26.92 14.32
C PRO A 38 -19.72 -26.07 14.80
N LEU A 39 -18.80 -25.71 13.89
CA LEU A 39 -17.58 -24.92 14.15
C LEU A 39 -17.79 -23.41 13.92
N ASN A 40 -18.95 -23.01 13.40
CA ASN A 40 -19.35 -21.61 13.13
C ASN A 40 -19.54 -20.73 14.39
N LYS A 41 -19.12 -21.18 15.58
CA LYS A 41 -19.39 -20.55 16.88
C LYS A 41 -18.75 -19.17 17.14
N ARG A 42 -18.18 -18.52 16.11
CA ARG A 42 -17.41 -17.29 16.31
C ARG A 42 -17.71 -16.27 15.22
N CYS A 43 -18.52 -15.28 15.59
CA CYS A 43 -18.67 -13.95 14.99
C CYS A 43 -19.70 -13.81 13.85
N CYS A 44 -20.25 -14.89 13.30
CA CYS A 44 -21.23 -14.84 12.20
C CYS A 44 -22.28 -15.97 12.21
N SER A 45 -22.45 -16.73 13.30
CA SER A 45 -23.48 -17.78 13.33
C SER A 45 -24.90 -17.18 13.38
N VAL A 46 -25.89 -17.96 12.92
CA VAL A 46 -27.31 -17.62 13.11
C VAL A 46 -27.63 -17.40 14.60
N GLU A 47 -26.98 -18.16 15.48
CA GLU A 47 -27.07 -18.04 16.94
C GLU A 47 -26.51 -16.69 17.43
N ASP A 48 -25.35 -16.23 16.93
CA ASP A 48 -24.78 -14.93 17.29
C ASP A 48 -25.69 -13.76 16.86
N VAL A 49 -26.37 -13.90 15.72
CA VAL A 49 -27.33 -12.92 15.21
C VAL A 49 -28.59 -12.90 16.08
N GLN A 50 -29.10 -14.08 16.45
CA GLN A 50 -30.25 -14.22 17.34
C GLN A 50 -29.93 -13.68 18.75
N ASP A 51 -28.76 -14.01 19.30
CA ASP A 51 -28.27 -13.48 20.58
C ASP A 51 -28.20 -11.95 20.56
N ALA A 52 -27.64 -11.39 19.48
CA ALA A 52 -27.56 -9.95 19.31
C ALA A 52 -28.96 -9.31 19.24
N ALA A 53 -29.88 -9.91 18.49
CA ALA A 53 -31.26 -9.44 18.39
C ALA A 53 -32.01 -9.56 19.73
N VAL A 54 -31.82 -10.64 20.49
CA VAL A 54 -32.42 -10.89 21.81
C VAL A 54 -31.87 -9.94 22.88
N CYS A 55 -30.64 -9.45 22.74
CA CYS A 55 -30.10 -8.43 23.65
C CYS A 55 -30.73 -7.03 23.42
N VAL A 56 -31.41 -6.82 22.28
CA VAL A 56 -31.96 -5.54 21.82
C VAL A 56 -33.50 -5.54 21.88
N THR A 57 -34.12 -6.69 21.57
CA THR A 57 -35.59 -6.85 21.43
C THR A 57 -36.45 -6.73 22.69
N PRO A 58 -36.00 -7.05 23.93
CA PRO A 58 -36.83 -6.86 25.13
C PRO A 58 -37.23 -5.40 25.37
N SER A 59 -36.62 -4.45 24.65
CA SER A 59 -36.78 -3.01 24.85
C SER A 59 -37.32 -2.24 23.62
N ALA A 60 -38.04 -2.92 22.71
CA ALA A 60 -38.68 -2.32 21.52
C ALA A 60 -37.70 -1.63 20.54
N GLN A 61 -36.48 -2.15 20.42
CA GLN A 61 -35.44 -1.58 19.57
C GLN A 61 -35.38 -2.27 18.20
N ARG A 62 -35.03 -1.48 17.17
CA ARG A 62 -34.80 -1.95 15.80
C ARG A 62 -33.43 -2.63 15.74
N HIS A 63 -33.38 -3.81 15.14
CA HIS A 63 -32.12 -4.52 14.88
C HIS A 63 -31.99 -4.80 13.38
N TYR A 64 -30.91 -4.33 12.77
CA TYR A 64 -30.63 -4.52 11.36
C TYR A 64 -29.53 -5.55 11.15
N TYR A 65 -29.68 -6.30 10.08
CA TYR A 65 -28.69 -7.23 9.58
C TYR A 65 -28.16 -6.70 8.26
N ILE A 66 -26.85 -6.49 8.18
CA ILE A 66 -26.21 -5.87 7.01
C ILE A 66 -25.12 -6.81 6.51
N ASN A 67 -25.21 -7.18 5.24
CA ASN A 67 -24.19 -7.99 4.60
C ASN A 67 -23.03 -7.09 4.15
N PHE A 68 -21.82 -7.42 4.60
CA PHE A 68 -20.56 -6.81 4.19
C PHE A 68 -19.53 -7.87 3.74
N GLU A 69 -19.97 -9.05 3.30
CA GLU A 69 -19.08 -10.15 2.88
C GLU A 69 -18.17 -9.74 1.71
N ARG A 70 -18.70 -8.97 0.74
CA ARG A 70 -17.91 -8.51 -0.40
C ARG A 70 -16.81 -7.55 0.04
N GLU A 71 -17.17 -6.56 0.85
CA GLU A 71 -16.26 -5.55 1.39
C GLU A 71 -15.22 -6.22 2.32
N PHE A 72 -15.65 -7.19 3.12
CA PHE A 72 -14.78 -7.96 4.00
C PHE A 72 -13.79 -8.82 3.22
N GLN A 73 -14.24 -9.49 2.16
CA GLN A 73 -13.38 -10.25 1.25
C GLN A 73 -12.30 -9.33 0.66
N GLN A 74 -12.71 -8.22 0.05
CA GLN A 74 -11.80 -7.30 -0.65
C GLN A 74 -10.80 -6.58 0.26
N HIS A 75 -11.28 -6.07 1.41
CA HIS A 75 -10.48 -5.19 2.25
C HIS A 75 -9.78 -5.89 3.42
N VAL A 76 -10.24 -7.08 3.81
CA VAL A 76 -9.67 -7.82 4.96
C VAL A 76 -9.02 -9.11 4.49
N ILE A 77 -9.74 -9.98 3.78
CA ILE A 77 -9.22 -11.30 3.39
C ILE A 77 -8.17 -11.19 2.28
N ASP A 78 -8.45 -10.46 1.22
CA ASP A 78 -7.50 -10.32 0.10
C ASP A 78 -6.25 -9.57 0.56
N TYR A 79 -6.41 -8.55 1.41
CA TYR A 79 -5.28 -7.91 2.10
C TYR A 79 -4.46 -8.91 2.90
N PHE A 80 -5.12 -9.71 3.75
CA PHE A 80 -4.46 -10.72 4.58
C PHE A 80 -3.66 -11.72 3.73
N VAL A 81 -4.26 -12.23 2.66
CA VAL A 81 -3.63 -13.19 1.75
C VAL A 81 -2.46 -12.57 0.99
N ARG A 82 -2.63 -11.35 0.44
CA ARG A 82 -1.57 -10.64 -0.29
C ARG A 82 -0.34 -10.36 0.58
N GLU A 83 -0.54 -9.97 1.84
CA GLU A 83 0.57 -9.69 2.75
C GLU A 83 1.39 -10.95 3.06
N TYR A 84 0.73 -12.09 3.28
CA TYR A 84 1.43 -13.38 3.43
C TYR A 84 2.16 -13.82 2.16
N ASP A 85 1.59 -13.60 0.97
CA ASP A 85 2.26 -13.88 -0.31
C ASP A 85 3.51 -13.02 -0.52
N ARG A 86 3.56 -11.83 0.11
CA ARG A 86 4.73 -10.94 0.16
C ARG A 86 5.72 -11.28 1.29
N GLY A 87 5.50 -12.36 2.04
CA GLY A 87 6.35 -12.73 3.19
C GLY A 87 6.18 -11.83 4.42
N ARG A 88 5.08 -11.06 4.49
CA ARG A 88 4.73 -10.18 5.62
C ARG A 88 3.70 -10.86 6.50
N THR A 89 3.54 -10.39 7.73
CA THR A 89 2.53 -10.93 8.67
C THR A 89 1.49 -9.86 9.00
N PRO A 90 0.32 -9.88 8.34
CA PRO A 90 -0.72 -8.85 8.49
C PRO A 90 -1.47 -8.94 9.83
N HIS A 91 -2.12 -7.83 10.20
CA HIS A 91 -3.09 -7.78 11.31
C HIS A 91 -4.52 -7.55 10.78
N PRO A 92 -5.31 -8.59 10.48
CA PRO A 92 -6.60 -8.46 9.78
C PRO A 92 -7.64 -7.63 10.55
N CYS A 93 -7.61 -7.66 11.89
CA CYS A 93 -8.53 -6.86 12.70
C CYS A 93 -8.30 -5.36 12.56
N LEU A 94 -7.08 -4.92 12.18
CA LEU A 94 -6.80 -3.51 11.94
C LEU A 94 -7.50 -3.05 10.65
N ALA A 95 -7.35 -3.82 9.57
CA ALA A 95 -8.04 -3.58 8.30
C ALA A 95 -9.57 -3.64 8.45
N CYS A 96 -10.09 -4.58 9.24
CA CYS A 96 -11.52 -4.67 9.55
C CYS A 96 -12.03 -3.44 10.31
N ASN A 97 -11.28 -2.95 11.31
CA ASN A 97 -11.67 -1.74 12.03
C ASN A 97 -11.66 -0.52 11.10
N ASP A 98 -10.58 -0.31 10.34
CA ASP A 98 -10.43 0.82 9.42
C ASP A 98 -11.52 0.83 8.33
N LYS A 99 -11.59 -0.22 7.51
CA LYS A 99 -12.46 -0.26 6.33
C LYS A 99 -13.90 -0.66 6.65
N ILE A 100 -14.11 -1.66 7.50
CA ILE A 100 -15.45 -2.20 7.72
C ILE A 100 -16.20 -1.41 8.79
N LYS A 101 -15.62 -1.27 9.99
CA LYS A 101 -16.32 -0.66 11.14
C LYS A 101 -16.36 0.86 11.10
N PHE A 102 -15.27 1.51 10.67
CA PHE A 102 -15.15 2.97 10.73
C PHE A 102 -15.32 3.66 9.37
N ASP A 103 -15.52 2.90 8.29
CA ASP A 103 -15.91 3.45 6.99
C ASP A 103 -17.28 2.93 6.54
N PHE A 104 -17.41 1.67 6.10
CA PHE A 104 -18.69 1.15 5.57
C PHE A 104 -19.84 1.21 6.57
N LEU A 105 -19.63 0.76 7.81
CA LEU A 105 -20.65 0.84 8.86
C LEU A 105 -20.99 2.29 9.20
N LEU A 106 -20.03 3.22 9.16
CA LEU A 106 -20.27 4.65 9.40
C LEU A 106 -21.09 5.30 8.31
N ARG A 107 -20.76 5.04 7.03
CA ARG A 107 -21.59 5.51 5.91
C ARG A 107 -23.01 4.98 5.99
N ARG A 108 -23.17 3.71 6.36
CA ARG A 108 -24.48 3.08 6.52
C ARG A 108 -25.26 3.65 7.69
N ALA A 109 -24.60 3.91 8.83
CA ALA A 109 -25.20 4.55 9.99
C ALA A 109 -25.67 5.98 9.65
N MET A 110 -24.87 6.76 8.93
CA MET A 110 -25.27 8.09 8.46
C MET A 110 -26.50 8.03 7.54
N PHE A 111 -26.59 7.02 6.67
CA PHE A 111 -27.78 6.80 5.82
C PHE A 111 -29.04 6.40 6.60
N MET A 112 -28.87 5.96 7.85
CA MET A 112 -29.95 5.62 8.77
C MET A 112 -30.29 6.78 9.71
N ASP A 113 -29.79 7.99 9.41
CA ASP A 113 -29.89 9.19 10.24
C ASP A 113 -29.37 9.01 11.67
N ALA A 114 -28.35 8.15 11.85
CA ALA A 114 -27.71 7.97 13.15
C ALA A 114 -26.66 9.06 13.41
N ASP A 115 -26.74 9.70 14.59
CA ASP A 115 -25.77 10.71 15.00
C ASP A 115 -24.40 10.13 15.34
N TYR A 116 -24.39 8.94 15.96
CA TYR A 116 -23.23 8.26 16.51
C TYR A 116 -23.19 6.77 16.16
N ILE A 117 -21.99 6.18 16.19
CA ILE A 117 -21.76 4.74 16.21
C ILE A 117 -21.19 4.34 17.56
N ALA A 118 -21.63 3.22 18.09
CA ALA A 118 -21.06 2.61 19.28
C ALA A 118 -20.47 1.23 19.02
N THR A 119 -19.38 0.91 19.72
CA THR A 119 -18.79 -0.43 19.69
C THR A 119 -18.38 -0.89 21.09
N GLY A 120 -18.26 -2.21 21.28
CA GLY A 120 -17.78 -2.80 22.53
C GLY A 120 -16.26 -2.83 22.68
N HIS A 121 -15.52 -1.87 22.10
CA HIS A 121 -14.06 -1.82 22.28
C HIS A 121 -13.69 -1.19 23.62
N TYR A 122 -12.67 -1.75 24.27
CA TYR A 122 -12.10 -1.25 25.52
C TYR A 122 -11.11 -0.12 25.23
N ALA A 123 -11.62 1.06 24.91
CA ALA A 123 -10.85 2.28 24.78
C ALA A 123 -11.70 3.49 25.22
N ARG A 124 -11.04 4.58 25.62
CA ARG A 124 -11.70 5.80 26.11
C ARG A 124 -11.38 6.95 25.17
N ILE A 125 -12.37 7.79 24.90
CA ILE A 125 -12.21 9.00 24.07
C ILE A 125 -12.31 10.20 25.01
N ARG A 126 -11.21 10.94 25.19
CA ARG A 126 -11.23 12.23 25.89
C ARG A 126 -11.40 13.34 24.86
N ARG A 127 -12.43 14.17 25.03
CA ARG A 127 -12.64 15.38 24.23
C ARG A 127 -12.07 16.56 25.00
N THR A 128 -10.93 17.09 24.57
CA THR A 128 -10.35 18.31 25.16
C THR A 128 -11.06 19.54 24.57
N VAL A 129 -11.38 20.53 25.40
CA VAL A 129 -12.30 21.65 25.11
C VAL A 129 -11.73 22.69 24.10
N SER A 130 -10.54 22.44 23.55
CA SER A 130 -9.89 23.29 22.55
C SER A 130 -10.25 22.85 21.13
N ALA A 131 -11.35 23.39 20.62
CA ALA A 131 -11.47 24.00 19.30
C ALA A 131 -10.84 23.31 18.05
N HIS A 132 -11.70 22.77 17.19
CA HIS A 132 -11.68 22.87 15.72
C HIS A 132 -10.66 22.09 14.85
N THR A 133 -9.64 21.40 15.38
CA THR A 133 -8.60 20.76 14.51
C THR A 133 -8.43 19.24 14.62
N CYS A 134 -9.31 18.52 15.33
CA CYS A 134 -9.27 17.05 15.24
C CYS A 134 -9.86 16.61 13.89
N SER A 135 -9.01 16.41 12.89
CA SER A 135 -9.35 16.20 11.47
C SER A 135 -10.08 14.88 11.16
N LYS A 136 -10.26 13.99 12.14
CA LYS A 136 -11.00 12.75 11.94
C LYS A 136 -12.44 12.84 12.42
N ALA A 137 -13.34 13.12 11.46
CA ALA A 137 -14.80 13.01 11.62
C ALA A 137 -15.26 11.67 12.25
N GLN A 138 -14.45 10.61 12.10
CA GLN A 138 -14.69 9.28 12.67
C GLN A 138 -14.70 9.26 14.21
N THR A 139 -13.76 9.93 14.89
CA THR A 139 -13.68 9.91 16.37
C THR A 139 -14.75 10.79 17.00
N GLN A 140 -15.20 11.85 16.30
CA GLN A 140 -16.25 12.74 16.80
C GLN A 140 -17.60 12.03 16.93
N ARG A 141 -17.88 11.04 16.09
CA ARG A 141 -19.14 10.28 16.08
C ARG A 141 -19.03 8.89 16.72
N LEU A 142 -17.90 8.54 17.30
CA LEU A 142 -17.69 7.23 17.93
C LEU A 142 -17.95 7.29 19.44
N LEU A 143 -18.69 6.30 19.94
CA LEU A 143 -18.93 6.05 21.37
C LEU A 143 -18.34 4.70 21.77
N LEU A 144 -17.67 4.66 22.91
CA LEU A 144 -17.03 3.46 23.47
C LEU A 144 -17.45 3.24 24.92
N PRO A 145 -18.73 2.90 25.18
CA PRO A 145 -19.32 2.94 26.53
C PRO A 145 -18.64 1.99 27.52
N VAL A 146 -18.11 0.87 27.02
CA VAL A 146 -17.49 -0.16 27.87
C VAL A 146 -16.06 0.19 28.30
N GLY A 147 -15.43 1.20 27.68
CA GLY A 147 -14.04 1.58 27.97
C GLY A 147 -13.79 2.12 29.37
N GLU A 148 -14.85 2.58 30.06
CA GLU A 148 -14.79 3.06 31.45
C GLU A 148 -14.84 1.92 32.49
N TYR A 149 -15.10 0.69 32.05
CA TYR A 149 -15.38 -0.43 32.93
C TYR A 149 -14.31 -1.52 32.82
N PRO A 150 -13.88 -2.10 33.95
CA PRO A 150 -13.20 -3.39 33.96
C PRO A 150 -14.03 -4.48 33.28
N LYS A 151 -13.38 -5.43 32.62
CA LYS A 151 -14.04 -6.57 31.95
C LYS A 151 -14.96 -7.37 32.88
N SER A 152 -14.59 -7.50 34.16
CA SER A 152 -15.41 -8.16 35.19
C SER A 152 -16.74 -7.45 35.41
N ASP A 153 -16.74 -6.12 35.36
CA ASP A 153 -17.94 -5.31 35.59
C ASP A 153 -18.88 -5.40 34.39
N ILE A 154 -18.36 -5.45 33.16
CA ILE A 154 -19.15 -5.68 31.95
C ILE A 154 -19.91 -7.02 32.03
N ARG A 155 -19.26 -8.10 32.48
CA ARG A 155 -19.96 -9.39 32.66
C ARG A 155 -21.02 -9.34 33.75
N ARG A 156 -20.74 -8.64 34.86
CA ARG A 156 -21.73 -8.43 35.94
C ARG A 156 -22.94 -7.64 35.44
N ILE A 157 -22.73 -6.53 34.73
CA ILE A 157 -23.82 -5.71 34.15
C ILE A 157 -24.69 -6.56 33.21
N ALA A 158 -24.07 -7.42 32.39
CA ALA A 158 -24.81 -8.33 31.52
C ALA A 158 -25.67 -9.33 32.32
N ALA A 159 -25.12 -9.91 33.37
CA ALA A 159 -25.83 -10.88 34.22
C ALA A 159 -26.99 -10.22 34.99
N ASP A 160 -26.75 -9.04 35.58
CA ASP A 160 -27.76 -8.28 36.33
C ASP A 160 -28.93 -7.85 35.43
N ALA A 161 -28.66 -7.55 34.16
CA ALA A 161 -29.67 -7.22 33.15
C ALA A 161 -30.33 -8.46 32.52
N GLY A 162 -29.96 -9.67 32.93
CA GLY A 162 -30.50 -10.92 32.40
C GLY A 162 -30.15 -11.19 30.92
N LEU A 163 -29.04 -10.65 30.43
CA LEU A 163 -28.62 -10.86 29.04
C LEU A 163 -28.09 -12.30 28.85
N PRO A 164 -28.54 -13.03 27.81
CA PRO A 164 -28.16 -14.44 27.60
C PRO A 164 -26.67 -14.63 27.28
N VAL A 165 -25.97 -13.56 26.93
CA VAL A 165 -24.56 -13.58 26.52
C VAL A 165 -23.57 -13.34 27.68
N ALA A 166 -24.02 -13.20 28.92
CA ALA A 166 -23.18 -12.83 30.07
C ALA A 166 -21.98 -13.77 30.29
N ASP A 167 -22.20 -15.07 30.14
CA ASP A 167 -21.18 -16.12 30.34
C ASP A 167 -20.45 -16.52 29.04
N LYS A 168 -20.78 -15.87 27.92
CA LYS A 168 -20.21 -16.22 26.63
C LYS A 168 -18.69 -15.93 26.61
N PRO A 169 -17.84 -16.87 26.15
CA PRO A 169 -16.40 -16.62 26.01
C PRO A 169 -16.11 -15.53 25.00
N ASP A 170 -15.01 -14.78 25.21
CA ASP A 170 -14.58 -13.75 24.26
C ASP A 170 -14.01 -14.39 22.98
N SER A 171 -14.22 -13.71 21.84
CA SER A 171 -13.62 -14.11 20.57
C SER A 171 -12.15 -13.70 20.55
N GLN A 172 -11.23 -14.68 20.61
CA GLN A 172 -9.77 -14.42 20.61
C GLN A 172 -9.06 -14.80 19.31
N GLU A 173 -9.72 -15.55 18.43
CA GLU A 173 -9.14 -15.99 17.15
C GLU A 173 -9.55 -15.05 16.00
N ILE A 174 -8.81 -15.14 14.88
CA ILE A 174 -9.18 -14.44 13.63
C ILE A 174 -10.56 -14.91 13.20
N CYS A 175 -11.50 -13.98 13.02
CA CYS A 175 -12.92 -14.31 12.87
C CYS A 175 -13.27 -15.22 11.69
N PHE A 176 -12.47 -15.22 10.62
CA PHE A 176 -12.67 -16.06 9.43
C PHE A 176 -11.76 -17.31 9.39
N ILE A 177 -10.99 -17.58 10.46
CA ILE A 177 -10.12 -18.74 10.60
C ILE A 177 -10.42 -19.44 11.93
N PRO A 178 -11.57 -20.13 12.05
CA PRO A 178 -12.07 -20.62 13.34
C PRO A 178 -11.22 -21.75 13.95
N ASP A 179 -10.49 -22.49 13.12
CA ASP A 179 -9.56 -23.56 13.54
C ASP A 179 -8.16 -23.04 13.89
N GLY A 180 -7.89 -21.75 13.66
CA GLY A 180 -6.59 -21.12 13.87
C GLY A 180 -5.51 -21.49 12.86
N ASP A 181 -5.83 -22.29 11.82
CA ASP A 181 -4.85 -22.71 10.81
C ASP A 181 -4.83 -21.76 9.61
N TYR A 182 -4.19 -20.61 9.81
CA TYR A 182 -4.01 -19.64 8.73
C TYR A 182 -3.21 -20.21 7.56
N ARG A 183 -2.34 -21.21 7.77
CA ARG A 183 -1.51 -21.78 6.70
C ARG A 183 -2.38 -22.51 5.72
N LYS A 184 -3.31 -23.33 6.21
CA LYS A 184 -4.34 -23.97 5.38
C LYS A 184 -5.15 -22.91 4.62
N PHE A 185 -5.64 -21.90 5.33
CA PHE A 185 -6.46 -20.83 4.74
C PHE A 185 -5.77 -20.08 3.59
N VAL A 186 -4.49 -19.71 3.77
CA VAL A 186 -3.69 -19.02 2.74
C VAL A 186 -3.26 -19.97 1.62
N GLY A 187 -2.90 -21.21 1.94
CA GLY A 187 -2.45 -22.22 0.98
C GLY A 187 -3.54 -22.64 -0.02
N GLU A 188 -4.81 -22.56 0.36
CA GLU A 188 -5.95 -22.79 -0.54
C GLU A 188 -6.18 -21.63 -1.52
N ARG A 189 -5.65 -20.43 -1.22
CA ARG A 189 -5.90 -19.17 -1.96
C ARG A 189 -4.71 -18.67 -2.76
N VAL A 190 -3.51 -19.15 -2.48
CA VAL A 190 -2.27 -18.75 -3.15
C VAL A 190 -1.49 -20.00 -3.49
N MET A 191 -0.99 -20.07 -4.73
CA MET A 191 -0.17 -21.19 -5.16
C MET A 191 1.18 -21.15 -4.44
N PRO A 192 1.53 -22.15 -3.60
CA PRO A 192 2.79 -22.15 -2.89
C PRO A 192 3.98 -22.28 -3.84
N LYS A 193 5.03 -21.50 -3.58
CA LYS A 193 6.30 -21.56 -4.32
C LYS A 193 7.36 -22.17 -3.42
N PRO A 194 7.82 -23.40 -3.69
CA PRO A 194 8.87 -24.01 -2.89
C PRO A 194 10.17 -23.20 -2.93
N GLY A 195 10.84 -23.11 -1.79
CA GLY A 195 12.05 -22.30 -1.61
C GLY A 195 13.01 -22.91 -0.59
N ASP A 196 14.09 -22.21 -0.33
CA ASP A 196 15.17 -22.69 0.54
C ASP A 196 15.07 -22.10 1.96
N LEU A 197 15.29 -22.97 2.95
CA LEU A 197 15.57 -22.57 4.33
C LEU A 197 17.09 -22.36 4.42
N VAL A 198 17.52 -21.14 4.75
CA VAL A 198 18.94 -20.78 4.84
C VAL A 198 19.29 -20.31 6.25
N ASP A 199 20.54 -20.44 6.68
CA ASP A 199 21.02 -19.75 7.88
C ASP A 199 21.43 -18.29 7.59
N THR A 200 21.88 -17.59 8.64
CA THR A 200 22.34 -16.20 8.55
C THR A 200 23.60 -16.01 7.69
N GLU A 201 24.34 -17.08 7.42
CA GLU A 201 25.50 -17.11 6.52
C GLU A 201 25.10 -17.47 5.07
N GLY A 202 23.82 -17.76 4.83
CA GLY A 202 23.27 -18.12 3.53
C GLY A 202 23.40 -19.60 3.17
N LYS A 203 23.85 -20.45 4.08
CA LYS A 203 23.94 -21.90 3.86
C LYS A 203 22.55 -22.52 3.90
N VAL A 204 22.24 -23.32 2.89
CA VAL A 204 20.97 -24.05 2.80
C VAL A 204 20.91 -25.14 3.88
N LEU A 205 19.90 -25.05 4.74
CA LEU A 205 19.57 -25.99 5.82
C LEU A 205 18.47 -26.98 5.43
N GLY A 206 17.63 -26.62 4.46
CA GLY A 206 16.49 -27.43 4.03
C GLY A 206 15.63 -26.71 3.00
N ARG A 207 14.43 -27.25 2.75
CA ARG A 207 13.45 -26.67 1.82
C ARG A 207 12.12 -26.44 2.51
N HIS A 208 11.38 -25.45 2.02
CA HIS A 208 10.03 -25.16 2.47
C HIS A 208 9.03 -25.14 1.32
N PRO A 209 7.73 -25.35 1.57
CA PRO A 209 6.70 -25.35 0.52
C PRO A 209 6.31 -23.95 0.04
N GLY A 210 6.55 -22.89 0.84
CA GLY A 210 6.27 -21.50 0.48
C GLY A 210 6.50 -20.52 1.62
N ILE A 211 6.90 -19.29 1.31
CA ILE A 211 7.21 -18.25 2.32
C ILE A 211 5.99 -17.84 3.16
N GLN A 212 4.79 -17.95 2.59
CA GLN A 212 3.52 -17.58 3.25
C GLN A 212 3.19 -18.41 4.50
N PHE A 213 3.91 -19.51 4.74
CA PHE A 213 3.69 -20.40 5.88
C PHE A 213 4.57 -20.07 7.09
N PHE A 214 5.34 -18.99 6.99
CA PHE A 214 6.33 -18.58 7.96
C PHE A 214 6.04 -17.16 8.47
N THR A 215 6.43 -16.92 9.71
CA THR A 215 6.31 -15.62 10.39
C THR A 215 7.57 -15.38 11.20
N ILE A 216 8.05 -14.15 11.25
CA ILE A 216 9.25 -13.81 12.03
C ILE A 216 9.05 -14.17 13.52
N GLY A 217 10.03 -14.86 14.07
CA GLY A 217 10.01 -15.44 15.42
C GLY A 217 9.37 -16.81 15.52
N GLN A 218 8.89 -17.41 14.42
CA GLN A 218 8.36 -18.78 14.39
C GLN A 218 9.47 -19.80 14.72
N ARG A 219 9.18 -20.70 15.66
CA ARG A 219 10.07 -21.80 16.08
C ARG A 219 9.59 -23.19 15.64
N LYS A 220 8.28 -23.42 15.68
CA LYS A 220 7.68 -24.74 15.38
C LYS A 220 7.36 -24.85 13.89
N GLY A 221 7.29 -26.07 13.38
CA GLY A 221 6.86 -26.33 11.99
C GLY A 221 7.84 -25.84 10.93
N LEU A 222 9.14 -25.80 11.23
CA LEU A 222 10.18 -25.35 10.28
C LEU A 222 10.54 -26.43 9.24
N GLY A 223 10.15 -27.68 9.43
CA GLY A 223 10.43 -28.75 8.46
C GLY A 223 11.89 -29.20 8.37
N LEU A 224 12.75 -28.79 9.30
CA LEU A 224 14.15 -29.21 9.36
C LEU A 224 14.27 -30.68 9.77
N GLN A 225 15.01 -31.47 8.99
CA GLN A 225 15.35 -32.85 9.32
C GLN A 225 16.65 -32.87 10.12
N GLY A 226 16.60 -33.32 11.37
CA GLY A 226 17.77 -33.46 12.25
C GLY A 226 17.81 -32.46 13.41
N ASN A 227 18.75 -32.67 14.34
CA ASN A 227 18.95 -31.81 15.49
C ASN A 227 19.97 -30.73 15.14
N THR A 228 19.53 -29.47 15.03
CA THR A 228 20.39 -28.30 14.73
C THR A 228 21.32 -27.91 15.88
N GLY A 229 21.36 -28.68 16.97
CA GLY A 229 22.17 -28.42 18.17
C GLY A 229 21.65 -27.26 19.03
N SER A 230 20.84 -26.36 18.47
CA SER A 230 20.21 -25.24 19.17
C SER A 230 18.84 -24.89 18.54
N PRO A 231 17.92 -24.27 19.31
CA PRO A 231 16.62 -23.86 18.78
C PRO A 231 16.76 -22.79 17.69
N MET A 232 16.22 -23.08 16.50
CA MET A 232 16.20 -22.15 15.36
C MET A 232 14.86 -21.41 15.29
N TYR A 233 14.91 -20.18 14.79
CA TYR A 233 13.76 -19.30 14.60
C TYR A 233 13.82 -18.65 13.22
N VAL A 234 12.67 -18.34 12.63
CA VAL A 234 12.61 -17.50 11.42
C VAL A 234 13.02 -16.07 11.76
N THR A 235 14.14 -15.59 11.22
CA THR A 235 14.68 -14.24 11.50
C THR A 235 14.32 -13.23 10.42
N SER A 236 14.24 -13.67 9.16
CA SER A 236 13.76 -12.85 8.05
C SER A 236 13.19 -13.73 6.94
N ILE A 237 12.42 -13.11 6.05
CA ILE A 237 11.83 -13.73 4.87
C ILE A 237 12.24 -12.87 3.68
N ASP A 238 12.95 -13.48 2.73
CA ASP A 238 13.36 -12.86 1.48
C ASP A 238 12.40 -13.35 0.39
N ALA A 239 11.39 -12.52 0.11
CA ALA A 239 10.33 -12.87 -0.83
C ALA A 239 10.84 -12.92 -2.28
N ASP A 240 11.82 -12.08 -2.64
CA ASP A 240 12.35 -11.98 -4.00
C ASP A 240 13.17 -13.23 -4.38
N ALA A 241 14.01 -13.71 -3.45
CA ALA A 241 14.76 -14.94 -3.64
C ALA A 241 13.97 -16.20 -3.22
N ASN A 242 12.76 -16.02 -2.69
CA ASN A 242 11.93 -17.09 -2.11
C ASN A 242 12.70 -17.92 -1.06
N ARG A 243 13.33 -17.24 -0.11
CA ARG A 243 14.12 -17.84 0.97
C ARG A 243 13.57 -17.47 2.34
N VAL A 244 13.66 -18.41 3.28
CA VAL A 244 13.35 -18.17 4.69
C VAL A 244 14.65 -18.31 5.49
N VAL A 245 15.06 -17.23 6.15
CA VAL A 245 16.30 -17.19 6.93
C VAL A 245 16.00 -17.65 8.35
N LEU A 246 16.80 -18.60 8.83
CA LEU A 246 16.72 -19.17 10.16
C LEU A 246 17.96 -18.77 10.97
N GLY A 247 17.76 -18.39 12.22
CA GLY A 247 18.84 -18.03 13.13
C GLY A 247 18.51 -18.38 14.58
N ARG A 248 19.37 -17.93 15.47
CA ARG A 248 19.22 -18.05 16.92
C ARG A 248 18.28 -16.97 17.45
N ASN A 249 17.99 -17.05 18.74
CA ASN A 249 17.13 -16.07 19.39
C ASN A 249 17.75 -14.66 19.38
N GLU A 250 19.07 -14.55 19.44
CA GLU A 250 19.81 -13.28 19.39
C GLU A 250 19.61 -12.55 18.05
N ASP A 251 19.51 -13.30 16.95
CA ASP A 251 19.29 -12.77 15.60
C ASP A 251 17.88 -12.18 15.39
N LEU A 252 16.96 -12.36 16.35
CA LEU A 252 15.62 -11.77 16.34
C LEU A 252 15.57 -10.38 16.99
N MET A 253 16.64 -9.96 17.66
CA MET A 253 16.67 -8.73 18.42
C MET A 253 16.96 -7.55 17.50
N ARG A 254 16.05 -6.58 17.44
CA ARG A 254 16.22 -5.34 16.66
C ARG A 254 15.97 -4.13 17.53
N ARG A 255 16.85 -3.13 17.42
CA ARG A 255 16.69 -1.85 18.12
C ARG A 255 15.88 -0.84 17.31
N GLU A 256 15.82 -1.03 16.01
CA GLU A 256 15.19 -0.09 15.08
C GLU A 256 14.09 -0.78 14.26
N LEU A 257 13.05 -0.03 13.96
CA LEU A 257 12.05 -0.35 12.97
C LEU A 257 11.60 0.90 12.24
N TRP A 258 10.98 0.71 11.08
CA TRP A 258 10.32 1.79 10.36
C TRP A 258 8.81 1.56 10.38
N ALA A 259 8.04 2.64 10.38
CA ALA A 259 6.59 2.60 10.36
C ALA A 259 6.09 3.32 9.10
N SER A 260 5.37 2.60 8.24
CA SER A 260 4.65 3.13 7.08
C SER A 260 3.16 3.30 7.39
N ARG A 261 2.40 3.92 6.49
CA ARG A 261 0.93 4.11 6.63
C ARG A 261 0.57 4.69 7.98
N LEU A 262 1.26 5.77 8.33
CA LEU A 262 1.13 6.41 9.62
C LEU A 262 -0.28 6.96 9.81
N ASN A 263 -0.74 6.89 11.05
CA ASN A 263 -1.98 7.47 11.49
C ASN A 263 -1.76 8.15 12.84
N TYR A 264 -1.75 9.48 12.86
CA TYR A 264 -1.67 10.28 14.07
C TYR A 264 -3.08 10.70 14.51
N ILE A 265 -3.35 10.61 15.82
CA ILE A 265 -4.66 10.99 16.38
C ILE A 265 -4.87 12.50 16.33
N SER A 266 -3.79 13.29 16.44
CA SER A 266 -3.78 14.74 16.18
C SER A 266 -4.12 15.10 14.74
N GLY A 267 -3.92 14.17 13.79
CA GLY A 267 -4.03 14.42 12.35
C GLY A 267 -2.69 14.79 11.69
N GLU A 268 -1.70 15.21 12.48
CA GLU A 268 -0.39 15.65 11.99
C GLU A 268 0.76 14.92 12.71
N PRO A 269 1.87 14.64 12.01
CA PRO A 269 3.07 14.09 12.64
C PRO A 269 3.69 15.12 13.61
N PRO A 270 4.46 14.68 14.63
CA PRO A 270 5.28 15.59 15.43
C PRO A 270 6.31 16.32 14.55
N ASP A 271 6.64 17.57 14.89
CA ASP A 271 7.65 18.34 14.14
C ASP A 271 9.09 17.91 14.43
N THR A 272 9.31 17.29 15.60
CA THR A 272 10.63 16.88 16.08
C THR A 272 10.59 15.44 16.58
N PRO A 273 11.77 14.79 16.73
CA PRO A 273 11.83 13.53 17.45
C PRO A 273 11.21 13.64 18.85
N ILE A 274 10.41 12.66 19.24
CA ILE A 274 9.74 12.61 20.55
C ILE A 274 9.99 11.27 21.24
N GLU A 275 10.02 11.30 22.57
CA GLU A 275 10.04 10.09 23.40
C GLU A 275 8.62 9.56 23.56
N ILE A 276 8.46 8.25 23.33
CA ILE A 276 7.19 7.53 23.39
C ILE A 276 7.40 6.18 24.07
N THR A 277 6.30 5.53 24.46
CA THR A 277 6.29 4.07 24.58
C THR A 277 5.62 3.48 23.35
N ALA A 278 6.13 2.36 22.85
CA ALA A 278 5.62 1.74 21.64
C ALA A 278 5.31 0.25 21.85
N LYS A 279 4.26 -0.22 21.17
CA LYS A 279 3.81 -1.60 21.22
C LYS A 279 3.79 -2.19 19.83
N ILE A 280 4.60 -3.23 19.60
CA ILE A 280 4.79 -3.86 18.28
C ILE A 280 3.91 -5.08 18.04
N ARG A 281 3.16 -5.53 19.06
CA ARG A 281 2.19 -6.65 19.00
C ARG A 281 1.11 -6.47 20.06
N TYR A 282 -0.11 -6.96 19.80
CA TYR A 282 -1.26 -6.79 20.71
C TYR A 282 -1.04 -7.28 22.17
N LYS A 283 -0.29 -8.37 22.38
CA LYS A 283 0.03 -8.90 23.72
C LYS A 283 1.43 -8.53 24.22
N ALA A 284 2.17 -7.70 23.48
CA ALA A 284 3.47 -7.20 23.94
C ALA A 284 3.28 -6.13 25.04
N ASN A 285 4.33 -5.96 25.84
CA ASN A 285 4.45 -4.80 26.72
C ASN A 285 4.73 -3.55 25.86
N GLU A 286 4.42 -2.40 26.44
CA GLU A 286 4.86 -1.11 25.91
C GLU A 286 6.33 -0.89 26.29
N GLU A 287 7.13 -0.50 25.31
CA GLU A 287 8.58 -0.39 25.46
C GLU A 287 9.04 1.02 25.08
N PRO A 288 9.94 1.67 25.85
CA PRO A 288 10.44 3.01 25.56
C PRO A 288 11.16 3.10 24.21
N ALA A 289 10.84 4.13 23.44
CA ALA A 289 11.43 4.39 22.13
C ALA A 289 11.43 5.88 21.77
N THR A 290 12.37 6.27 20.92
CA THR A 290 12.37 7.57 20.23
C THR A 290 11.69 7.42 18.88
N LEU A 291 10.66 8.23 18.61
CA LEU A 291 9.97 8.33 17.31
C LEU A 291 10.53 9.52 16.53
N THR A 292 11.06 9.29 15.34
CA THR A 292 11.52 10.33 14.42
C THR A 292 10.65 10.33 13.16
N PRO A 293 9.81 11.37 12.95
CA PRO A 293 8.92 11.44 11.78
C PRO A 293 9.67 11.91 10.52
N HIS A 294 9.26 11.38 9.37
CA HIS A 294 9.82 11.68 8.04
C HIS A 294 8.71 11.89 6.99
N GLY A 295 7.65 12.61 7.38
CA GLY A 295 6.44 12.77 6.55
C GLY A 295 5.54 11.55 6.64
N ASP A 296 5.42 10.80 5.54
CA ASP A 296 4.48 9.65 5.42
C ASP A 296 4.94 8.38 6.15
N TRP A 297 6.17 8.38 6.65
CA TRP A 297 6.75 7.29 7.44
C TRP A 297 7.57 7.83 8.61
N ALA A 298 7.88 6.95 9.57
CA ALA A 298 8.67 7.30 10.74
C ALA A 298 9.69 6.21 11.09
N GLU A 299 10.82 6.63 11.64
CA GLU A 299 11.80 5.74 12.28
C GLU A 299 11.47 5.61 13.77
N LEU A 300 11.50 4.39 14.30
CA LEU A 300 11.42 4.13 15.73
C LEU A 300 12.69 3.45 16.20
N ARG A 301 13.29 4.00 17.26
CA ARG A 301 14.48 3.47 17.91
C ARG A 301 14.16 3.15 19.37
N PHE A 302 14.08 1.87 19.69
CA PHE A 302 13.86 1.42 21.07
C PHE A 302 15.11 1.63 21.91
N HIS A 303 14.90 1.89 23.21
CA HIS A 303 16.02 2.00 24.16
C HIS A 303 16.70 0.63 24.33
N GLU A 304 15.88 -0.43 24.46
CA GLU A 304 16.34 -1.82 24.50
C GLU A 304 15.90 -2.60 23.25
N PRO A 305 16.74 -3.51 22.72
CA PRO A 305 16.39 -4.30 21.54
C PRO A 305 15.09 -5.10 21.74
N GLN A 306 14.22 -5.04 20.74
CA GLN A 306 12.94 -5.72 20.74
C GLN A 306 13.01 -7.02 19.94
N ARG A 307 12.35 -8.05 20.48
CA ARG A 307 12.37 -9.38 19.89
C ARG A 307 11.33 -9.49 18.77
N ALA A 308 11.75 -10.00 17.61
CA ALA A 308 10.89 -10.39 16.51
C ALA A 308 9.98 -9.25 16.00
N VAL A 309 10.58 -8.08 15.74
CA VAL A 309 9.96 -7.02 14.93
C VAL A 309 9.54 -7.63 13.58
N THR A 310 8.24 -7.56 13.25
CA THR A 310 7.66 -8.31 12.12
C THR A 310 6.96 -7.38 11.15
N PRO A 311 7.39 -7.26 9.89
CA PRO A 311 6.77 -6.37 8.94
C PRO A 311 5.34 -6.82 8.59
N GLY A 312 4.46 -5.84 8.37
CA GLY A 312 3.01 -6.04 8.21
C GLY A 312 2.21 -6.05 9.52
N GLN A 313 2.86 -6.21 10.68
CA GLN A 313 2.21 -6.00 11.97
C GLN A 313 2.05 -4.50 12.25
N ALA A 314 1.15 -4.16 13.18
CA ALA A 314 0.97 -2.79 13.61
C ALA A 314 1.97 -2.41 14.69
N VAL A 315 2.43 -1.16 14.67
CA VAL A 315 3.06 -0.50 15.81
C VAL A 315 2.15 0.62 16.29
N THR A 316 1.98 0.74 17.62
CA THR A 316 1.16 1.78 18.25
C THR A 316 2.03 2.62 19.16
N PHE A 317 1.84 3.95 19.11
CA PHE A 317 2.62 4.95 19.83
C PHE A 317 1.81 5.52 20.98
N TYR A 318 2.42 5.62 22.15
CA TYR A 318 1.78 6.06 23.38
C TYR A 318 2.57 7.19 24.05
N GLN A 319 1.84 8.10 24.69
CA GLN A 319 2.36 9.06 25.66
C GLN A 319 1.55 8.92 26.95
N GLY A 320 2.14 8.23 27.94
CA GLY A 320 1.41 7.84 29.14
C GLY A 320 0.25 6.90 28.80
N GLU A 321 -0.98 7.26 29.16
CA GLU A 321 -2.18 6.47 28.84
C GLU A 321 -2.79 6.81 27.46
N GLU A 322 -2.27 7.81 26.76
CA GLU A 322 -2.82 8.32 25.50
C GLU A 322 -2.17 7.64 24.29
N ILE A 323 -2.99 7.16 23.35
CA ILE A 323 -2.53 6.73 22.03
C ILE A 323 -2.38 7.96 21.16
N ILE A 324 -1.15 8.26 20.74
CA ILE A 324 -0.89 9.42 19.87
C ILE A 324 -0.88 9.05 18.38
N GLY A 325 -0.72 7.76 18.06
CA GLY A 325 -0.78 7.27 16.70
C GLY A 325 -0.30 5.83 16.52
N GLY A 326 0.00 5.47 15.28
CA GLY A 326 0.57 4.18 14.93
C GLY A 326 0.80 4.03 13.43
N GLY A 327 1.28 2.86 13.02
CA GLY A 327 1.54 2.53 11.62
C GLY A 327 1.76 1.04 11.40
N ILE A 328 2.19 0.69 10.20
CA ILE A 328 2.56 -0.66 9.81
C ILE A 328 4.08 -0.80 9.87
N ILE A 329 4.55 -1.84 10.55
CA ILE A 329 5.98 -2.13 10.71
C ILE A 329 6.58 -2.49 9.35
N GLU A 330 7.73 -1.89 9.08
CA GLU A 330 8.65 -2.15 7.98
C GLU A 330 10.05 -2.43 8.57
N LEU A 331 10.84 -3.27 7.87
CA LEU A 331 12.21 -3.60 8.29
C LEU A 331 13.28 -2.73 7.65
N GLU A 332 12.87 -1.87 6.72
CA GLU A 332 13.70 -0.91 5.99
C GLU A 332 12.90 0.38 5.82
N ALA A 333 13.59 1.50 5.62
CA ALA A 333 12.96 2.79 5.41
C ALA A 333 12.06 2.76 4.15
N PRO A 334 10.77 3.14 4.26
CA PRO A 334 9.89 3.28 3.11
C PRO A 334 10.48 4.25 2.08
N ILE A 335 10.34 3.90 0.81
CA ILE A 335 10.64 4.82 -0.28
C ILE A 335 9.46 5.81 -0.35
N PRO A 336 9.67 7.15 -0.38
CA PRO A 336 8.61 8.15 -0.34
C PRO A 336 7.50 7.94 -1.38
N ALA A 337 6.25 8.22 -0.97
CA ALA A 337 4.99 7.83 -1.59
C ALA A 337 4.53 8.66 -2.81
N GLU A 338 5.38 8.88 -3.81
CA GLU A 338 4.90 9.37 -5.12
C GLU A 338 4.09 8.30 -5.91
N THR A 339 3.88 7.11 -5.33
CA THR A 339 3.45 5.89 -6.04
C THR A 339 1.99 5.48 -5.80
N GLU A 340 1.23 6.13 -4.90
CA GLU A 340 -0.13 5.69 -4.48
C GLU A 340 -1.31 6.47 -5.12
N LEU A 341 -1.08 7.28 -6.16
CA LEU A 341 -2.17 8.03 -6.84
C LEU A 341 -3.11 7.16 -7.70
N TRP A 342 -2.68 5.96 -8.10
CA TRP A 342 -3.40 5.12 -9.07
C TRP A 342 -4.70 4.47 -8.54
N GLU A 343 -4.80 4.23 -7.23
CA GLU A 343 -5.88 3.42 -6.64
C GLU A 343 -7.06 4.26 -6.07
N ARG A 344 -6.86 5.55 -5.77
CA ARG A 344 -7.86 6.40 -5.08
C ARG A 344 -9.03 6.85 -5.97
N ASP A 345 -8.84 6.89 -7.29
CA ASP A 345 -9.74 7.57 -8.22
C ASP A 345 -10.77 6.66 -8.93
N GLY A 346 -10.93 5.41 -8.48
CA GLY A 346 -12.01 4.51 -8.94
C GLY A 346 -11.89 4.01 -10.39
N TRP A 347 -10.73 4.13 -11.01
CA TRP A 347 -10.51 3.73 -12.42
C TRP A 347 -10.61 2.22 -12.67
N GLY A 348 -10.27 1.39 -11.69
CA GLY A 348 -10.44 -0.07 -11.79
C GLY A 348 -11.89 -0.50 -12.04
N GLU A 349 -12.85 0.20 -11.45
CA GLU A 349 -14.28 -0.11 -11.55
C GLU A 349 -14.92 0.53 -12.80
N ARG A 350 -14.47 1.75 -13.19
CA ARG A 350 -14.98 2.47 -14.38
C ARG A 350 -14.53 1.90 -15.72
N LEU A 351 -13.40 1.18 -15.75
CA LEU A 351 -12.87 0.53 -16.95
C LEU A 351 -13.30 -0.94 -17.10
N GLY A 352 -14.19 -1.44 -16.22
CA GLY A 352 -14.70 -2.82 -16.27
C GLY A 352 -13.64 -3.89 -16.03
N ILE A 353 -12.67 -3.62 -15.14
CA ILE A 353 -11.49 -4.46 -14.97
C ILE A 353 -11.71 -5.47 -13.85
N ALA A 354 -11.63 -6.77 -14.17
CA ALA A 354 -11.46 -7.81 -13.16
C ALA A 354 -9.97 -7.95 -12.80
N GLU A 355 -9.68 -7.86 -11.50
CA GLU A 355 -8.34 -8.07 -10.94
C GLU A 355 -7.79 -9.45 -11.35
N ASN A 356 -6.52 -9.51 -11.76
CA ASN A 356 -5.77 -10.76 -11.72
C ASN A 356 -4.39 -10.56 -11.07
N ARG A 357 -3.77 -11.67 -10.67
CA ARG A 357 -2.64 -11.76 -9.73
C ARG A 357 -1.36 -10.98 -10.08
N ASN A 358 -1.29 -10.29 -11.22
CA ASN A 358 -0.09 -9.57 -11.69
C ASN A 358 -0.31 -8.07 -11.95
N GLY A 359 -1.42 -7.48 -11.46
CA GLY A 359 -1.79 -6.09 -11.72
C GLY A 359 -2.39 -5.88 -13.11
N TYR A 360 -2.60 -4.62 -13.49
CA TYR A 360 -3.20 -4.20 -14.77
C TYR A 360 -2.23 -4.48 -15.94
N ARG A 361 -2.32 -5.66 -16.56
CA ARG A 361 -1.60 -5.97 -17.80
C ARG A 361 -2.57 -6.11 -18.96
N PHE A 362 -2.39 -5.26 -19.97
CA PHE A 362 -2.94 -5.45 -21.31
C PHE A 362 -2.10 -6.48 -22.06
N THR A 363 -2.72 -7.37 -22.84
CA THR A 363 -2.04 -8.00 -23.97
C THR A 363 -1.78 -6.95 -25.05
N ALA A 364 -0.83 -7.19 -25.96
CA ALA A 364 -0.55 -6.28 -27.07
C ALA A 364 -1.79 -5.98 -27.93
N GLU A 365 -2.72 -6.95 -28.01
CA GLU A 365 -4.00 -6.84 -28.73
C GLU A 365 -5.06 -6.05 -27.93
N GLN A 366 -5.02 -6.11 -26.59
CA GLN A 366 -5.90 -5.31 -25.73
C GLN A 366 -5.44 -3.85 -25.62
N ALA A 367 -4.12 -3.61 -25.62
CA ALA A 367 -3.56 -2.26 -25.65
C ALA A 367 -3.82 -1.54 -26.99
N ALA A 368 -3.88 -2.29 -28.09
CA ALA A 368 -4.17 -1.77 -29.42
C ALA A 368 -5.64 -1.37 -29.62
N ASN A 369 -6.55 -1.79 -28.74
CA ASN A 369 -7.99 -1.51 -28.80
C ASN A 369 -8.46 -0.56 -27.70
N LEU A 370 -7.55 0.05 -26.94
CA LEU A 370 -7.89 1.13 -26.03
C LEU A 370 -8.30 2.37 -26.84
N PRO A 371 -9.40 3.06 -26.50
CA PRO A 371 -9.79 4.27 -27.21
C PRO A 371 -8.68 5.33 -27.09
N GLU A 372 -8.39 6.02 -28.20
CA GLU A 372 -7.49 7.18 -28.19
C GLU A 372 -8.01 8.20 -27.18
N PHE A 373 -7.23 8.46 -26.12
CA PHE A 373 -7.54 9.54 -25.19
C PHE A 373 -7.40 10.87 -25.93
N SER A 374 -8.46 11.67 -25.95
CA SER A 374 -8.37 13.03 -26.46
C SER A 374 -7.61 13.91 -25.46
N LEU A 375 -6.99 14.99 -25.95
CA LEU A 375 -6.32 15.97 -25.10
C LEU A 375 -7.29 16.56 -24.06
N ASP A 376 -8.59 16.61 -24.36
CA ASP A 376 -9.62 17.08 -23.44
C ASP A 376 -9.87 16.09 -22.27
N ASP A 377 -9.79 14.78 -22.52
CA ASP A 377 -9.91 13.75 -21.46
C ASP A 377 -8.71 13.77 -20.49
N LEU A 378 -7.52 14.05 -21.03
CA LEU A 378 -6.27 14.24 -20.27
C LEU A 378 -6.29 15.55 -19.46
N MET A 379 -6.96 16.58 -19.98
CA MET A 379 -7.15 17.86 -19.30
C MET A 379 -8.26 17.80 -18.24
N ASP A 380 -9.27 16.94 -18.39
CA ASP A 380 -10.27 16.67 -17.35
C ASP A 380 -9.68 15.85 -16.20
N TYR A 381 -8.77 14.90 -16.48
CA TYR A 381 -7.90 14.27 -15.48
C TYR A 381 -7.03 15.30 -14.73
N TYR A 382 -6.49 16.30 -15.43
CA TYR A 382 -5.71 17.38 -14.81
C TYR A 382 -6.59 18.35 -13.99
N ARG A 383 -7.86 18.56 -14.39
CA ARG A 383 -8.83 19.39 -13.67
C ARG A 383 -9.35 18.71 -12.39
N SER A 384 -9.51 17.38 -12.38
CA SER A 384 -9.96 16.66 -11.17
C SER A 384 -8.92 16.61 -10.06
N VAL A 385 -7.62 16.66 -10.41
CA VAL A 385 -6.51 16.77 -9.45
C VAL A 385 -6.37 18.20 -8.89
N ARG A 386 -7.01 19.20 -9.51
CA ARG A 386 -6.81 20.64 -9.25
C ARG A 386 -7.68 21.27 -8.15
N VAL A 387 -8.61 20.53 -7.53
CA VAL A 387 -9.58 21.12 -6.58
C VAL A 387 -8.95 21.42 -5.21
N GLU A 388 -8.11 20.53 -4.67
CA GLU A 388 -7.51 20.72 -3.33
C GLU A 388 -6.48 21.86 -3.29
N LEU A 389 -5.73 22.09 -4.38
CA LEU A 389 -4.73 23.16 -4.44
C LEU A 389 -5.36 24.55 -4.59
N PHE A 390 -6.52 24.65 -5.23
CA PHE A 390 -7.27 25.91 -5.35
C PHE A 390 -8.01 26.27 -4.06
N GLU A 391 -8.62 25.30 -3.36
CA GLU A 391 -9.24 25.56 -2.05
C GLU A 391 -8.21 25.98 -1.00
N PHE A 392 -6.99 25.42 -1.07
CA PHE A 392 -5.87 25.84 -0.24
C PHE A 392 -5.42 27.27 -0.56
N ILE A 393 -5.25 27.63 -1.84
CA ILE A 393 -4.83 28.99 -2.25
C ILE A 393 -5.93 30.04 -2.02
N ASP A 394 -7.21 29.72 -2.24
CA ASP A 394 -8.34 30.62 -1.93
C ASP A 394 -8.56 30.81 -0.43
N SER A 395 -8.00 29.92 0.41
CA SER A 395 -8.04 30.04 1.87
C SER A 395 -6.90 30.87 2.47
N MET A 396 -5.90 31.26 1.66
CA MET A 396 -4.74 32.05 2.09
C MET A 396 -5.04 33.55 2.07
N SER A 397 -4.56 34.28 3.07
CA SER A 397 -4.70 35.74 3.12
C SER A 397 -3.70 36.44 2.17
N GLU A 398 -3.96 37.70 1.81
CA GLU A 398 -3.04 38.49 0.97
C GLU A 398 -1.62 38.59 1.57
N ASP A 399 -1.48 38.51 2.89
CA ASP A 399 -0.20 38.53 3.59
C ASP A 399 0.55 37.18 3.51
N ASP A 400 -0.17 36.06 3.44
CA ASP A 400 0.44 34.72 3.26
C ASP A 400 1.01 34.56 1.85
N LEU A 401 0.33 35.14 0.86
CA LEU A 401 0.77 35.16 -0.54
C LEU A 401 2.00 36.05 -0.76
N ALA A 402 2.17 37.11 0.04
CA ALA A 402 3.28 38.05 -0.07
C ALA A 402 4.61 37.51 0.49
N ASN A 403 4.57 36.52 1.38
CA ASN A 403 5.75 35.96 2.05
C ASN A 403 6.30 34.69 1.38
N LEU A 404 5.68 34.24 0.28
CA LEU A 404 6.22 33.14 -0.52
C LEU A 404 7.53 33.57 -1.21
N PRO A 405 8.65 32.85 -1.01
CA PRO A 405 9.92 33.21 -1.61
C PRO A 405 9.86 33.02 -3.13
N ASN A 406 9.80 34.12 -3.89
CA ASN A 406 9.78 34.10 -5.35
C ASN A 406 10.88 35.00 -5.94
N PRO A 407 11.90 34.47 -6.66
CA PRO A 407 12.85 35.31 -7.36
C PRO A 407 12.37 35.82 -8.72
N ARG A 408 11.39 35.19 -9.38
CA ARG A 408 10.86 35.63 -10.70
C ARG A 408 9.43 35.13 -10.91
N ARG A 409 8.44 36.03 -10.73
CA ARG A 409 7.06 35.81 -11.21
C ARG A 409 7.07 35.56 -12.71
N PRO A 410 6.38 34.50 -13.15
CA PRO A 410 5.35 34.72 -14.15
C PRO A 410 4.00 34.16 -13.68
N GLU A 411 2.95 34.91 -14.03
CA GLU A 411 1.54 34.60 -13.81
C GLU A 411 1.13 33.38 -14.65
N PHE A 412 1.28 32.16 -14.15
CA PHE A 412 0.75 30.98 -14.84
C PHE A 412 0.10 29.96 -13.88
N PRO A 413 -1.04 29.34 -14.26
CA PRO A 413 -1.63 28.20 -13.55
C PRO A 413 -0.64 27.04 -13.39
N VAL A 414 -0.74 26.25 -12.32
CA VAL A 414 0.16 25.12 -12.01
C VAL A 414 0.29 24.07 -13.14
N GLY A 415 -0.72 23.92 -14.00
CA GLY A 415 -0.65 23.10 -15.22
C GLY A 415 0.24 23.66 -16.30
N ASP A 416 0.33 24.97 -16.38
CA ASP A 416 1.24 25.67 -17.25
C ASP A 416 2.65 25.72 -16.64
N THR A 417 2.79 25.71 -15.30
CA THR A 417 4.09 25.55 -14.63
C THR A 417 4.68 24.16 -14.80
N LEU A 418 3.89 23.08 -14.70
CA LEU A 418 4.35 21.72 -14.98
C LEU A 418 4.63 21.52 -16.47
N LYS A 419 3.82 22.09 -17.37
CA LYS A 419 4.17 22.16 -18.79
C LYS A 419 5.46 22.94 -19.01
N HIS A 420 5.63 24.09 -18.38
CA HIS A 420 6.83 24.93 -18.49
C HIS A 420 8.07 24.19 -17.95
N ILE A 421 7.98 23.51 -16.81
CA ILE A 421 9.10 22.70 -16.27
C ILE A 421 9.39 21.48 -17.14
N ILE A 422 8.37 20.78 -17.66
CA ILE A 422 8.54 19.59 -18.49
C ILE A 422 8.96 19.93 -19.93
N VAL A 423 8.60 21.11 -20.45
CA VAL A 423 8.80 21.49 -21.86
C VAL A 423 9.89 22.55 -22.04
N GLU A 424 9.99 23.53 -21.13
CA GLU A 424 10.97 24.63 -21.23
C GLU A 424 12.24 24.40 -20.42
N GLU A 425 12.17 23.66 -19.30
CA GLU A 425 13.33 23.39 -18.43
C GLU A 425 13.91 21.96 -18.61
N SER A 426 13.36 21.17 -19.53
CA SER A 426 13.87 19.84 -19.85
C SER A 426 14.90 19.88 -20.99
N GLN A 427 15.85 18.95 -20.95
CA GLN A 427 16.84 18.79 -22.01
C GLN A 427 16.70 17.42 -22.66
N HIS A 428 16.76 17.39 -23.98
CA HIS A 428 16.65 16.16 -24.77
C HIS A 428 17.89 16.00 -25.63
N VAL A 429 18.56 14.87 -25.46
CA VAL A 429 19.70 14.48 -26.26
C VAL A 429 19.43 13.08 -26.81
N ALA A 430 19.72 12.89 -28.09
CA ALA A 430 19.64 11.59 -28.74
C ALA A 430 21.05 11.10 -29.09
N ALA A 431 21.30 9.80 -28.90
CA ALA A 431 22.46 9.14 -29.48
C ALA A 431 22.12 8.71 -30.91
N THR A 432 23.06 8.92 -31.84
CA THR A 432 22.85 8.52 -33.25
C THR A 432 23.06 7.03 -33.45
N SER A 433 22.50 6.45 -34.53
CA SER A 433 22.76 5.06 -34.94
C SER A 433 24.26 4.77 -35.06
N ARG A 434 25.03 5.67 -35.68
CA ARG A 434 26.49 5.58 -35.84
C ARG A 434 27.24 5.59 -34.51
N GLU A 435 26.82 6.45 -33.59
CA GLU A 435 27.40 6.50 -32.24
C GLU A 435 27.13 5.19 -31.48
N ILE A 436 25.90 4.69 -31.55
CA ILE A 436 25.53 3.41 -30.93
C ILE A 436 26.30 2.25 -31.57
N ASP A 437 26.51 2.26 -32.88
CA ASP A 437 27.33 1.27 -33.59
C ASP A 437 28.80 1.29 -33.15
N ALA A 438 29.34 2.47 -32.83
CA ALA A 438 30.74 2.63 -32.45
C ALA A 438 31.04 2.19 -31.00
N VAL A 439 30.16 2.50 -30.04
CA VAL A 439 30.45 2.28 -28.60
C VAL A 439 29.48 1.32 -27.91
N GLY A 440 28.42 0.88 -28.60
CA GLY A 440 27.37 0.03 -28.03
C GLY A 440 26.27 0.81 -27.32
N ILE A 441 25.08 0.20 -27.21
CA ILE A 441 23.86 0.88 -26.73
C ILE A 441 23.95 1.36 -25.28
N VAL A 442 24.55 0.56 -24.39
CA VAL A 442 24.65 0.92 -22.96
C VAL A 442 25.56 2.14 -22.79
N GLU A 443 26.71 2.14 -23.46
CA GLU A 443 27.68 3.23 -23.34
C GLU A 443 27.19 4.50 -24.06
N ALA A 444 26.60 4.37 -25.24
CA ALA A 444 25.95 5.48 -25.93
C ALA A 444 24.81 6.10 -25.09
N THR A 445 24.07 5.28 -24.34
CA THR A 445 23.04 5.77 -23.40
C THR A 445 23.67 6.58 -22.27
N ARG A 446 24.77 6.11 -21.66
CA ARG A 446 25.48 6.86 -20.61
C ARG A 446 26.00 8.20 -21.10
N VAL A 447 26.61 8.21 -22.29
CA VAL A 447 27.13 9.43 -22.92
C VAL A 447 26.01 10.41 -23.23
N ALA A 448 24.87 9.94 -23.75
CA ALA A 448 23.71 10.80 -24.00
C ALA A 448 23.13 11.39 -22.71
N MET A 449 23.04 10.60 -21.64
CA MET A 449 22.59 11.07 -20.34
C MET A 449 23.56 12.09 -19.72
N ALA A 450 24.87 11.88 -19.84
CA ALA A 450 25.89 12.84 -19.39
C ALA A 450 25.76 14.17 -20.15
N ARG A 451 25.61 14.14 -21.48
CA ARG A 451 25.35 15.33 -22.31
C ARG A 451 24.06 16.05 -21.90
N ALA A 452 23.00 15.30 -21.58
CA ALA A 452 21.74 15.88 -21.12
C ALA A 452 21.93 16.62 -19.79
N ILE A 453 22.74 16.09 -18.87
CA ILE A 453 23.07 16.73 -17.60
C ILE A 453 23.91 18.01 -17.83
N ASP A 454 24.90 17.96 -18.71
CA ASP A 454 25.74 19.11 -19.05
C ASP A 454 24.95 20.23 -19.76
N ALA A 455 23.89 19.87 -20.48
CA ALA A 455 23.01 20.80 -21.16
C ALA A 455 21.98 21.48 -20.23
N LEU A 456 21.82 21.00 -18.98
CA LEU A 456 20.87 21.61 -18.05
C LEU A 456 21.30 23.03 -17.69
N PRO A 457 20.37 24.01 -17.69
CA PRO A 457 20.68 25.39 -17.31
C PRO A 457 21.05 25.52 -15.83
N ILE A 458 20.57 24.57 -15.01
CA ILE A 458 20.85 24.48 -13.57
C ILE A 458 21.49 23.13 -13.29
N ARG A 459 22.67 23.14 -12.68
CA ARG A 459 23.39 21.90 -12.33
C ARG A 459 22.63 21.14 -11.22
N PRO A 460 22.21 19.89 -11.45
CA PRO A 460 21.49 19.12 -10.45
C PRO A 460 22.39 18.73 -9.27
N GLN A 461 21.81 18.71 -8.07
CA GLN A 461 22.49 18.27 -6.84
C GLN A 461 22.38 16.75 -6.61
N TYR A 462 21.42 16.09 -7.27
CA TYR A 462 21.16 14.66 -7.17
C TYR A 462 20.55 14.13 -8.47
N LEU A 463 20.87 12.90 -8.86
CA LEU A 463 20.35 12.25 -10.06
C LEU A 463 19.44 11.06 -9.72
N LEU A 464 18.22 11.06 -10.26
CA LEU A 464 17.32 9.90 -10.26
C LEU A 464 17.33 9.28 -11.66
N LEU A 465 17.76 8.03 -11.75
CA LEU A 465 18.06 7.37 -13.03
C LEU A 465 17.24 6.09 -13.19
N ASP A 466 16.76 5.81 -14.41
CA ASP A 466 16.08 4.55 -14.71
C ASP A 466 17.10 3.43 -14.94
N ALA A 467 17.21 2.54 -13.96
CA ALA A 467 18.05 1.32 -13.94
C ALA A 467 19.58 1.47 -14.16
N LEU A 468 20.08 2.57 -14.72
CA LEU A 468 21.49 2.74 -15.12
C LEU A 468 22.18 3.85 -14.32
N LEU A 469 23.36 3.57 -13.78
CA LEU A 469 24.23 4.57 -13.12
C LEU A 469 25.20 5.23 -14.11
N LEU A 470 25.59 6.47 -13.79
CA LEU A 470 26.56 7.30 -14.50
C LEU A 470 27.81 7.54 -13.62
N PRO A 471 28.74 6.57 -13.55
CA PRO A 471 29.90 6.67 -12.64
C PRO A 471 30.80 7.88 -12.92
N ASP A 472 30.88 8.32 -14.18
CA ASP A 472 31.80 9.38 -14.61
C ASP A 472 31.27 10.81 -14.37
N VAL A 473 30.01 10.97 -13.96
CA VAL A 473 29.36 12.28 -13.78
C VAL A 473 29.64 12.91 -12.41
N GLY A 474 30.16 12.13 -11.44
CA GLY A 474 30.62 12.64 -10.14
C GLY A 474 29.53 13.29 -9.26
N LEU A 475 28.25 13.09 -9.58
CA LEU A 475 27.11 13.57 -8.81
C LEU A 475 26.49 12.45 -7.96
N PRO A 476 25.92 12.78 -6.77
CA PRO A 476 25.09 11.85 -6.01
C PRO A 476 23.94 11.33 -6.87
N GLN A 477 23.70 10.01 -6.85
CA GLN A 477 22.77 9.39 -7.79
C GLN A 477 22.14 8.11 -7.24
N ARG A 478 20.93 7.79 -7.71
CA ARG A 478 20.22 6.54 -7.46
C ARG A 478 19.63 6.00 -8.75
N ALA A 479 20.00 4.77 -9.09
CA ALA A 479 19.33 4.00 -10.13
C ALA A 479 18.11 3.29 -9.53
N ILE A 480 16.95 3.44 -10.17
CA ILE A 480 15.69 2.81 -9.79
C ILE A 480 15.32 1.84 -10.90
N VAL A 481 15.29 0.53 -10.59
CA VAL A 481 14.86 -0.48 -11.56
C VAL A 481 13.36 -0.35 -11.79
N LYS A 482 12.96 -0.15 -13.06
CA LYS A 482 11.60 0.26 -13.48
C LYS A 482 11.24 1.61 -12.89
N GLY A 483 12.15 2.58 -13.04
CA GLY A 483 12.01 3.91 -12.45
C GLY A 483 10.80 4.65 -13.00
N ASP A 484 10.46 4.44 -14.26
CA ASP A 484 9.27 5.01 -14.90
C ASP A 484 7.94 4.59 -14.24
N ALA A 485 7.92 3.43 -13.57
CA ALA A 485 6.77 2.94 -12.82
C ALA A 485 6.80 3.30 -11.31
N LYS A 486 7.91 3.84 -10.81
CA LYS A 486 8.18 4.01 -9.37
C LYS A 486 8.54 5.43 -8.95
N CYS A 487 8.80 6.34 -9.89
CA CYS A 487 9.23 7.71 -9.63
C CYS A 487 8.61 8.65 -10.66
N LEU A 488 7.89 9.69 -10.21
CA LEU A 488 7.17 10.59 -11.12
C LEU A 488 8.14 11.41 -11.97
N SER A 489 9.30 11.78 -11.43
CA SER A 489 10.35 12.47 -12.19
C SER A 489 10.90 11.62 -13.34
N ILE A 490 11.13 10.33 -13.11
CA ILE A 490 11.58 9.38 -14.15
C ILE A 490 10.45 9.10 -15.15
N ALA A 491 9.20 9.01 -14.67
CA ALA A 491 8.03 8.84 -15.52
C ALA A 491 7.84 10.03 -16.46
N ALA A 492 7.95 11.26 -15.94
CA ALA A 492 7.90 12.49 -16.73
C ALA A 492 9.02 12.52 -17.78
N ALA A 493 10.28 12.27 -17.38
CA ALA A 493 11.40 12.17 -18.32
C ALA A 493 11.17 11.09 -19.40
N SER A 494 10.57 9.96 -19.03
CA SER A 494 10.22 8.87 -19.96
C SER A 494 9.13 9.29 -20.96
N ILE A 495 8.15 10.07 -20.54
CA ILE A 495 7.13 10.65 -21.43
C ILE A 495 7.82 11.58 -22.42
N VAL A 496 8.67 12.50 -21.97
CA VAL A 496 9.32 13.43 -22.91
C VAL A 496 10.25 12.71 -23.87
N ALA A 497 10.99 11.70 -23.41
CA ALA A 497 11.81 10.87 -24.28
C ALA A 497 10.98 10.14 -25.36
N LYS A 498 9.82 9.58 -24.99
CA LYS A 498 8.92 8.89 -25.92
C LYS A 498 8.28 9.86 -26.92
N VAL A 499 7.81 11.01 -26.46
CA VAL A 499 7.20 12.04 -27.33
C VAL A 499 8.23 12.60 -28.31
N THR A 500 9.46 12.87 -27.84
CA THR A 500 10.57 13.33 -28.69
C THR A 500 10.93 12.27 -29.73
N ARG A 501 11.05 10.99 -29.33
CA ARG A 501 11.27 9.89 -30.28
C ARG A 501 10.15 9.84 -31.32
N ASP A 502 8.89 9.92 -30.90
CA ASP A 502 7.74 9.81 -31.80
C ASP A 502 7.67 10.98 -32.79
N ALA A 503 8.16 12.17 -32.41
CA ALA A 503 8.38 13.28 -33.33
C ALA A 503 9.49 12.97 -34.32
N MET A 504 10.68 12.54 -33.85
CA MET A 504 11.80 12.16 -34.72
C MET A 504 11.41 11.06 -35.72
N MET A 505 10.54 10.12 -35.33
CA MET A 505 10.07 9.05 -36.22
C MET A 505 9.07 9.54 -37.27
N ARG A 506 8.30 10.59 -36.99
CA ARG A 506 7.45 11.25 -38.00
C ARG A 506 8.31 12.00 -39.03
N ASP A 507 9.35 12.67 -38.57
CA ASP A 507 10.29 13.36 -39.45
C ASP A 507 11.07 12.34 -40.31
N ALA A 508 11.51 11.23 -39.69
CA ALA A 508 12.17 10.14 -40.40
C ALA A 508 11.27 9.47 -41.45
N ASP A 509 9.97 9.32 -41.19
CA ASP A 509 9.02 8.77 -42.17
C ASP A 509 8.91 9.64 -43.43
N THR A 510 9.05 10.96 -43.25
CA THR A 510 9.07 11.90 -44.38
C THR A 510 10.38 11.79 -45.17
N ALA A 511 11.51 11.65 -44.47
CA ALA A 511 12.83 11.51 -45.11
C ALA A 511 13.05 10.13 -45.77
N TYR A 512 12.43 9.09 -45.22
CA TYR A 512 12.56 7.69 -45.66
C TYR A 512 11.17 7.09 -45.89
N PRO A 513 10.49 7.49 -46.98
CA PRO A 513 9.14 6.99 -47.27
C PRO A 513 9.15 5.48 -47.51
N GLY A 514 8.09 4.81 -47.05
CA GLY A 514 7.91 3.36 -47.21
C GLY A 514 8.39 2.51 -46.03
N TYR A 515 9.17 3.07 -45.11
CA TYR A 515 9.64 2.35 -43.91
C TYR A 515 8.60 2.30 -42.78
N GLY A 516 7.61 3.20 -42.79
CA GLY A 516 6.50 3.22 -41.83
C GLY A 516 6.84 3.80 -40.46
N PHE A 517 7.94 4.54 -40.34
CA PHE A 517 8.45 5.07 -39.07
C PHE A 517 7.41 5.85 -38.27
N ALA A 518 6.53 6.60 -38.94
CA ALA A 518 5.48 7.36 -38.28
C ALA A 518 4.41 6.45 -37.63
N GLN A 519 4.23 5.23 -38.13
CA GLN A 519 3.22 4.28 -37.66
C GLN A 519 3.77 3.44 -36.51
N HIS A 520 4.95 2.84 -36.68
CA HIS A 520 5.53 1.95 -35.68
C HIS A 520 6.46 2.67 -34.68
N LYS A 521 6.68 3.99 -34.81
CA LYS A 521 7.46 4.81 -33.86
C LYS A 521 8.84 4.26 -33.52
N GLY A 522 9.51 3.64 -34.50
CA GLY A 522 10.84 3.05 -34.34
C GLY A 522 10.87 1.67 -33.67
N TYR A 523 9.72 1.07 -33.35
CA TYR A 523 9.66 -0.32 -32.89
C TYR A 523 9.86 -1.30 -34.06
N ALA A 524 10.53 -2.43 -33.78
CA ALA A 524 10.78 -3.49 -34.76
C ALA A 524 9.51 -4.35 -35.00
N THR A 525 8.53 -3.78 -35.69
CA THR A 525 7.30 -4.49 -36.10
C THR A 525 7.57 -5.41 -37.28
N GLN A 526 6.62 -6.31 -37.59
CA GLN A 526 6.74 -7.16 -38.77
C GLN A 526 6.75 -6.31 -40.05
N GLN A 527 5.83 -5.35 -40.13
CA GLN A 527 5.78 -4.38 -41.24
C GLN A 527 7.11 -3.67 -41.47
N HIS A 528 7.81 -3.27 -40.40
CA HIS A 528 9.11 -2.62 -40.54
C HIS A 528 10.22 -3.58 -40.98
N ARG A 529 10.17 -4.85 -40.55
CA ARG A 529 11.09 -5.89 -41.06
C ARG A 529 10.89 -6.15 -42.55
N ASP A 530 9.63 -6.23 -42.99
CA ASP A 530 9.30 -6.44 -44.41
C ASP A 530 9.77 -5.24 -45.25
N ALA A 531 9.61 -4.01 -44.74
CA ALA A 531 10.13 -2.81 -45.38
C ALA A 531 11.66 -2.79 -45.45
N LEU A 532 12.35 -3.24 -44.39
CA LEU A 532 13.81 -3.41 -44.37
C LEU A 532 14.31 -4.42 -45.40
N GLU A 533 13.60 -5.53 -45.61
CA GLU A 533 13.94 -6.53 -46.63
C GLU A 533 13.72 -6.02 -48.05
N GLN A 534 12.75 -5.13 -48.26
CA GLN A 534 12.42 -4.59 -49.58
C GLN A 534 13.24 -3.36 -49.97
N LEU A 535 13.52 -2.48 -49.00
CA LEU A 535 14.13 -1.16 -49.22
C LEU A 535 15.61 -1.11 -48.79
N GLY A 536 16.09 -2.16 -48.11
CA GLY A 536 17.40 -2.19 -47.46
C GLY A 536 17.43 -1.36 -46.17
N PRO A 537 18.57 -1.31 -45.45
CA PRO A 537 18.73 -0.46 -44.29
C PRO A 537 19.15 0.98 -44.66
N CYS A 538 18.48 1.98 -44.08
CA CYS A 538 18.86 3.40 -44.18
C CYS A 538 19.72 3.90 -42.99
N ASP A 539 20.20 5.15 -43.08
CA ASP A 539 21.19 5.76 -42.16
C ASP A 539 20.79 5.83 -40.68
N ILE A 540 19.49 5.78 -40.36
CA ILE A 540 19.02 5.79 -38.97
C ILE A 540 18.92 4.39 -38.36
N HIS A 541 19.11 3.33 -39.16
CA HIS A 541 19.21 1.98 -38.65
C HIS A 541 20.58 1.73 -38.03
N ARG A 542 20.59 0.92 -36.97
CA ARG A 542 21.80 0.47 -36.30
C ARG A 542 22.36 -0.76 -37.03
N PHE A 543 23.48 -0.61 -37.74
CA PHE A 543 24.06 -1.69 -38.54
C PHE A 543 24.68 -2.80 -37.69
N THR A 544 25.01 -2.51 -36.43
CA THR A 544 25.42 -3.55 -35.47
C THR A 544 24.24 -4.38 -34.94
N PHE A 545 22.98 -4.02 -35.20
CA PHE A 545 21.83 -4.81 -34.77
C PHE A 545 21.64 -6.05 -35.66
N ALA A 546 21.57 -7.25 -35.07
CA ALA A 546 21.62 -8.50 -35.82
C ALA A 546 20.59 -8.65 -36.98
N PRO A 547 19.33 -8.18 -36.91
CA PRO A 547 18.42 -8.18 -38.05
C PRO A 547 18.87 -7.27 -39.20
N VAL A 548 19.39 -6.08 -38.89
CA VAL A 548 19.86 -5.09 -39.87
C VAL A 548 21.19 -5.52 -40.47
N ARG A 549 22.11 -6.01 -39.63
CA ARG A 549 23.43 -6.48 -40.04
C ARG A 549 23.35 -7.57 -41.10
N ARG A 550 22.47 -8.57 -40.88
CA ARG A 550 22.28 -9.69 -41.81
C ARG A 550 21.78 -9.26 -43.19
N LEU A 551 21.00 -8.18 -43.25
CA LEU A 551 20.52 -7.62 -44.52
C LEU A 551 21.62 -6.78 -45.19
N ALA A 552 22.33 -5.96 -44.42
CA ALA A 552 23.44 -5.16 -44.92
C ALA A 552 24.61 -6.01 -45.45
N GLU A 553 24.88 -7.17 -44.83
CA GLU A 553 25.90 -8.14 -45.26
C GLU A 553 25.43 -9.02 -46.44
N ALA A 554 24.13 -9.05 -46.76
CA ALA A 554 23.58 -9.79 -47.90
C ALA A 554 23.53 -8.95 -49.18
N ASP A 555 23.46 -7.62 -49.05
CA ASP A 555 23.51 -6.64 -50.15
C ASP A 555 24.94 -6.19 -50.52
N ALA A 556 25.94 -6.50 -49.68
CA ALA A 556 27.37 -6.21 -49.89
C ALA A 556 28.12 -7.42 -50.48
#